data_AF-A0A955Z4V6-F1
#
_entry.id   AF-A0A955Z4V6-F1
#
_cell.length_a   1.000
_cell.length_b   1.000
_cell.length_c   1.000
_cell.angle_alpha   90.00
_cell.angle_beta   90.00
_cell.angle_gamma   90.00
#
_symmetry.space_group_name_H-M   'P 1'
#
loop_
_entity.id
_entity.type
_entity.pdbx_description
1 polymer ?
#
loop_
_entity_poly.entity_id
_entity_poly.type
_entity_poly.pdbx_seq_one_letter_code
_entity_poly.pdbx_strand_id
1 'polypeptide(L)'
;MLRGRGARAEEELDLDFTELVDLAAEGVGGTVLYATDDFFASKDNLLKPKEAVFIDGKYTDNGKWMDGWESRRRREHAFASAPASDHDFAIVRLGLPGIVRGFVVDTAHFTGNYPAACSIEGASISGYPSLAELLSADVAWTEIAPRTDLRGGHKNRIEVDSAERYTHLRFHIYPDGGVARLRVHGEVIPDARWLGKRELPMLSDLAAAENGGVVVTCNDMFFGARHNLVGPGRAPHMGDGWETKRGRRPGPDWVVVRLAAEGQIVRAIIDTQHFKGNAPDACALCVATSRDGDPPGADDSLWTSLLPSTRLLPHTTHLFEDELLAHAPATHVRMRIWPDGGVSRLRLMGLPSARGREESGMRRVRAMPHAELEAALRSCCGSSAWVRKMVALRPLSDLASLQAAAAQTWDALAEADWDEAFRAHPRIGETKAAAAQSATAKAWSAGEQARVSEADPKVTAALAEANRAYEAKFGRIYIVCATGKTADEMLAIAEARLGNDAKTELAVAAGEQKKITALRLDKLVLR
;
A
#
# COMPACT_ATOMS: atom_id res chain seq x y z
N MET A 1 23.48 -48.83 19.50
CA MET A 1 23.22 -48.77 18.04
C MET A 1 21.77 -49.14 17.84
N LEU A 2 20.86 -48.45 17.16
CA LEU A 2 20.83 -47.25 16.33
C LEU A 2 19.43 -46.63 16.57
N ARG A 3 19.34 -45.34 16.88
CA ARG A 3 18.08 -44.58 16.80
C ARG A 3 18.12 -43.79 15.50
N GLY A 4 17.27 -44.13 14.55
CA GLY A 4 17.02 -43.31 13.36
C GLY A 4 16.08 -42.16 13.73
N ARG A 5 16.57 -40.92 13.59
CA ARG A 5 15.75 -39.71 13.50
C ARG A 5 15.49 -39.45 12.01
N GLY A 6 14.24 -39.56 11.58
CA GLY A 6 13.77 -38.93 10.36
C GLY A 6 13.09 -37.62 10.73
N ALA A 7 13.80 -36.50 10.55
CA ALA A 7 13.19 -35.18 10.52
C ALA A 7 13.00 -34.82 9.05
N ARG A 8 11.73 -34.65 8.62
CA ARG A 8 11.42 -33.93 7.38
C ARG A 8 11.64 -32.46 7.69
N ALA A 9 12.62 -31.85 7.03
CA ALA A 9 12.73 -30.40 6.96
C ALA A 9 11.57 -29.89 6.10
N GLU A 10 10.82 -28.93 6.64
CA GLU A 10 9.94 -28.05 5.87
C GLU A 10 10.83 -27.25 4.92
N GLU A 11 10.70 -27.48 3.61
CA GLU A 11 11.22 -26.56 2.61
C GLU A 11 10.28 -25.35 2.61
N GLU A 12 10.66 -24.28 3.33
CA GLU A 12 10.17 -22.94 3.00
C GLU A 12 10.48 -22.70 1.51
N LEU A 13 9.44 -22.55 0.70
CA LEU A 13 9.56 -22.10 -0.68
C LEU A 13 10.03 -20.65 -0.63
N ASP A 14 11.35 -20.44 -0.64
CA ASP A 14 11.96 -19.12 -0.78
C ASP A 14 11.67 -18.63 -2.21
N LEU A 15 10.54 -17.96 -2.37
CA LEU A 15 10.09 -17.42 -3.66
C LEU A 15 11.10 -16.38 -4.13
N ASP A 16 11.69 -16.60 -5.31
CA ASP A 16 12.54 -15.60 -5.96
C ASP A 16 11.77 -14.27 -6.06
N PHE A 17 12.34 -13.19 -5.51
CA PHE A 17 11.69 -11.88 -5.49
C PHE A 17 11.27 -11.40 -6.89
N THR A 18 11.95 -11.84 -7.96
CA THR A 18 11.61 -11.50 -9.35
C THR A 18 10.29 -12.10 -9.83
N GLU A 19 9.73 -13.07 -9.09
CA GLU A 19 8.37 -13.56 -9.34
C GLU A 19 7.28 -12.64 -8.77
N LEU A 20 7.64 -11.66 -7.93
CA LEU A 20 6.70 -10.67 -7.40
C LEU A 20 6.35 -9.62 -8.45
N VAL A 21 5.27 -8.89 -8.19
CA VAL A 21 4.78 -7.83 -9.07
C VAL A 21 5.83 -6.72 -9.21
N ASP A 22 6.04 -6.25 -10.45
CA ASP A 22 6.82 -5.03 -10.71
C ASP A 22 5.97 -3.79 -10.35
N LEU A 23 6.28 -3.20 -9.20
CA LEU A 23 5.61 -2.06 -8.60
C LEU A 23 5.78 -0.76 -9.41
N ALA A 24 6.82 -0.69 -10.25
CA ALA A 24 7.18 0.50 -11.02
C ALA A 24 6.83 0.39 -12.50
N ALA A 25 6.31 -0.75 -12.98
CA ALA A 25 5.99 -0.92 -14.39
C ALA A 25 5.02 0.16 -14.89
N GLU A 26 5.25 0.68 -16.11
CA GLU A 26 4.38 1.70 -16.70
C GLU A 26 2.92 1.21 -16.84
N GLY A 27 2.74 -0.10 -17.07
CA GLY A 27 1.43 -0.74 -17.23
C GLY A 27 0.58 -0.73 -15.94
N VAL A 28 1.20 -0.50 -14.78
CA VAL A 28 0.51 -0.30 -13.50
C VAL A 28 0.52 1.17 -13.06
N GLY A 29 0.91 2.09 -13.95
CA GLY A 29 0.92 3.54 -13.69
C GLY A 29 2.23 4.08 -13.12
N GLY A 30 3.30 3.28 -13.10
CA GLY A 30 4.63 3.74 -12.72
C GLY A 30 5.15 4.82 -13.67
N THR A 31 5.90 5.78 -13.15
CA THR A 31 6.36 6.93 -13.94
C THR A 31 7.69 7.45 -13.43
N VAL A 32 8.63 7.74 -14.33
CA VAL A 32 9.85 8.50 -14.00
C VAL A 32 9.53 9.99 -14.06
N LEU A 33 9.42 10.63 -12.90
CA LEU A 33 9.01 12.03 -12.77
C LEU A 33 10.13 13.00 -13.14
N TYR A 34 11.38 12.59 -12.94
CA TYR A 34 12.56 13.44 -13.12
C TYR A 34 13.79 12.59 -13.40
N ALA A 35 14.72 13.15 -14.17
CA ALA A 35 16.11 12.70 -14.24
C ALA A 35 17.01 13.93 -14.26
N THR A 36 18.20 13.84 -13.66
CA THR A 36 19.20 14.91 -13.73
C THR A 36 19.67 15.18 -15.15
N ASP A 37 19.75 14.13 -15.96
CA ASP A 37 20.12 14.18 -17.37
C ASP A 37 19.56 12.96 -18.11
N ASP A 38 18.96 13.16 -19.29
CA ASP A 38 18.43 12.11 -20.16
C ASP A 38 18.79 12.37 -21.64
N PHE A 39 19.97 12.96 -21.86
CA PHE A 39 20.37 13.51 -23.15
C PHE A 39 20.43 12.47 -24.28
N PHE A 40 21.05 11.30 -24.06
CA PHE A 40 21.24 10.30 -25.11
C PHE A 40 20.01 9.41 -25.27
N ALA A 41 19.35 9.07 -24.16
CA ALA A 41 18.13 8.28 -24.19
C ALA A 41 17.21 8.61 -23.01
N SER A 42 15.91 8.72 -23.30
CA SER A 42 14.89 9.17 -22.34
C SER A 42 14.78 8.24 -21.13
N LYS A 43 14.68 8.87 -19.95
CA LYS A 43 14.37 8.22 -18.67
C LYS A 43 13.11 7.35 -18.70
N ASP A 44 12.14 7.68 -19.56
CA ASP A 44 10.84 6.99 -19.63
C ASP A 44 10.99 5.53 -20.12
N ASN A 45 12.10 5.19 -20.77
CA ASN A 45 12.38 3.82 -21.18
C ASN A 45 12.60 2.86 -20.01
N LEU A 46 13.00 3.34 -18.83
CA LEU A 46 13.33 2.50 -17.66
C LEU A 46 12.19 1.56 -17.26
N LEU A 47 10.94 2.02 -17.35
CA LEU A 47 9.77 1.36 -16.77
C LEU A 47 8.93 0.60 -17.80
N LYS A 48 9.38 0.56 -19.06
CA LYS A 48 8.70 -0.19 -20.12
C LYS A 48 8.66 -1.68 -19.78
N PRO A 49 7.54 -2.38 -19.98
CA PRO A 49 7.40 -3.78 -19.57
C PRO A 49 8.20 -4.72 -20.47
N LYS A 50 8.39 -4.35 -21.73
CA LYS A 50 9.14 -5.14 -22.71
C LYS A 50 10.64 -5.08 -22.44
N GLU A 51 11.33 -6.17 -22.74
CA GLU A 51 12.79 -6.23 -22.79
C GLU A 51 13.35 -5.14 -23.73
N ALA A 52 14.54 -4.64 -23.42
CA ALA A 52 15.18 -3.63 -24.23
C ALA A 52 15.65 -4.20 -25.58
N VAL A 53 15.43 -3.45 -26.65
CA VAL A 53 15.85 -3.84 -28.00
C VAL A 53 17.01 -2.99 -28.49
N PHE A 54 17.88 -3.62 -29.28
CA PHE A 54 18.95 -2.95 -29.99
C PHE A 54 18.66 -2.94 -31.49
N ILE A 55 18.75 -1.77 -32.11
CA ILE A 55 18.52 -1.60 -33.55
C ILE A 55 19.83 -1.14 -34.18
N ASP A 56 20.44 -2.02 -34.96
CA ASP A 56 21.71 -1.72 -35.63
C ASP A 56 21.57 -0.56 -36.62
N GLY A 57 22.59 0.31 -36.67
CA GLY A 57 22.61 1.48 -37.53
C GLY A 57 21.62 2.61 -37.19
N LYS A 58 20.83 2.51 -36.11
CA LYS A 58 19.87 3.56 -35.73
C LYS A 58 20.51 4.64 -34.85
N TYR A 59 20.42 5.90 -35.28
CA TYR A 59 20.91 7.08 -34.56
C TYR A 59 19.79 8.10 -34.35
N THR A 60 19.94 8.94 -33.34
CA THR A 60 19.17 10.15 -33.06
C THR A 60 20.08 11.37 -33.25
N ASP A 61 19.53 12.58 -33.16
CA ASP A 61 20.33 13.81 -33.19
C ASP A 61 21.35 13.92 -32.04
N ASN A 62 21.13 13.14 -30.97
CA ASN A 62 21.98 13.16 -29.78
C ASN A 62 23.01 12.02 -29.77
N GLY A 63 22.91 11.00 -30.64
CA GLY A 63 23.84 9.87 -30.64
C GLY A 63 23.22 8.57 -31.15
N LYS A 64 23.77 7.43 -30.74
CA LYS A 64 23.18 6.13 -31.07
C LYS A 64 21.84 6.00 -30.37
N TRP A 65 20.83 5.48 -31.06
CA TRP A 65 19.55 5.23 -30.41
C TRP A 65 19.68 4.05 -29.43
N MET A 66 19.31 4.28 -28.16
CA MET A 66 19.32 3.27 -27.11
C MET A 66 17.92 3.10 -26.51
N ASP A 67 17.51 1.86 -26.27
CA ASP A 67 16.25 1.53 -25.58
C ASP A 67 16.47 1.46 -24.06
N GLY A 68 16.80 2.59 -23.47
CA GLY A 68 17.08 2.76 -22.05
C GLY A 68 17.12 4.23 -21.66
N TRP A 69 17.53 4.51 -20.43
CA TRP A 69 17.93 5.84 -19.97
C TRP A 69 19.44 5.97 -20.14
N GLU A 70 19.93 7.06 -20.70
CA GLU A 70 21.36 7.33 -20.81
C GLU A 70 21.69 8.82 -20.66
N SER A 71 22.55 9.13 -19.69
CA SER A 71 23.02 10.48 -19.38
C SER A 71 24.31 10.86 -20.11
N ARG A 72 24.61 12.16 -20.18
CA ARG A 72 25.90 12.68 -20.69
C ARG A 72 27.05 12.23 -19.80
N ARG A 73 28.18 11.91 -20.45
CA ARG A 73 29.46 11.70 -19.77
C ARG A 73 29.85 12.93 -18.95
N ARG A 74 30.13 12.75 -17.66
CA ARG A 74 30.59 13.83 -16.78
C ARG A 74 32.01 14.26 -17.15
N ARG A 75 32.22 15.57 -17.23
CA ARG A 75 33.51 16.20 -17.62
C ARG A 75 34.05 17.16 -16.56
N GLU A 76 33.37 17.31 -15.44
CA GLU A 76 33.57 18.40 -14.47
C GLU A 76 34.76 18.18 -13.51
N HIS A 77 35.58 17.14 -13.70
CA HIS A 77 36.69 16.82 -12.80
C HIS A 77 37.91 17.77 -12.87
N ALA A 78 38.08 18.57 -13.94
CA ALA A 78 39.33 19.32 -14.16
C ALA A 78 39.22 20.86 -14.03
N PHE A 79 38.05 21.46 -14.22
CA PHE A 79 37.91 22.93 -14.33
C PHE A 79 36.63 23.52 -13.71
N ALA A 80 35.83 22.72 -12.98
CA ALA A 80 34.58 23.21 -12.39
C ALA A 80 34.83 23.98 -11.08
N SER A 81 34.23 25.17 -10.96
CA SER A 81 34.32 26.06 -9.79
C SER A 81 33.30 25.75 -8.68
N ALA A 82 32.47 24.73 -8.86
CA ALA A 82 31.54 24.18 -7.87
C ALA A 82 31.80 22.67 -7.74
N PRO A 83 31.55 22.04 -6.58
CA PRO A 83 31.61 20.59 -6.48
C PRO A 83 30.56 20.00 -7.43
N ALA A 84 31.03 19.36 -8.50
CA ALA A 84 30.18 18.60 -9.40
C ALA A 84 29.49 17.49 -8.60
N SER A 85 28.18 17.28 -8.84
CA SER A 85 27.52 16.04 -8.39
C SER A 85 28.35 14.86 -8.89
N ASP A 86 28.58 13.85 -8.06
CA ASP A 86 29.36 12.66 -8.43
C ASP A 86 28.52 11.59 -9.14
N HIS A 87 27.23 11.85 -9.36
CA HIS A 87 26.27 10.90 -9.92
C HIS A 87 25.08 11.57 -10.61
N ASP A 88 24.39 10.81 -11.47
CA ASP A 88 23.06 11.11 -11.99
C ASP A 88 21.98 10.36 -11.20
N PHE A 89 20.77 10.91 -11.15
CA PHE A 89 19.64 10.20 -10.54
C PHE A 89 18.33 10.44 -11.27
N ALA A 90 17.39 9.50 -11.05
CA ALA A 90 16.01 9.59 -11.49
C ALA A 90 15.05 9.44 -10.30
N ILE A 91 13.95 10.21 -10.31
CA ILE A 91 12.86 10.04 -9.34
C ILE A 91 11.75 9.24 -9.99
N VAL A 92 11.41 8.09 -9.39
CA VAL A 92 10.37 7.19 -9.86
C VAL A 92 9.20 7.23 -8.90
N ARG A 93 7.98 7.45 -9.41
CA ARG A 93 6.75 7.18 -8.67
C ARG A 93 6.31 5.76 -8.98
N LEU A 94 6.12 4.95 -7.95
CA LEU A 94 5.59 3.60 -8.09
C LEU A 94 4.13 3.67 -8.54
N GLY A 95 3.76 2.82 -9.49
CA GLY A 95 2.36 2.66 -9.88
C GLY A 95 1.57 1.94 -8.79
N LEU A 96 2.22 0.97 -8.15
CA LEU A 96 1.70 0.21 -7.03
C LEU A 96 2.57 0.45 -5.79
N PRO A 97 2.12 1.28 -4.83
CA PRO A 97 2.83 1.42 -3.57
C PRO A 97 2.95 0.08 -2.84
N GLY A 98 4.08 -0.16 -2.19
CA GLY A 98 4.34 -1.48 -1.65
C GLY A 98 5.64 -1.60 -0.87
N ILE A 99 5.85 -2.78 -0.32
CA ILE A 99 7.12 -3.18 0.29
C ILE A 99 8.01 -3.73 -0.83
N VAL A 100 9.19 -3.14 -1.01
CA VAL A 100 10.15 -3.59 -2.03
C VAL A 100 10.94 -4.77 -1.50
N ARG A 101 11.04 -5.84 -2.30
CA ARG A 101 11.81 -7.05 -1.99
C ARG A 101 13.09 -7.15 -2.81
N GLY A 102 13.13 -6.50 -3.98
CA GLY A 102 14.35 -6.42 -4.75
C GLY A 102 14.21 -5.62 -6.04
N PHE A 103 15.35 -5.36 -6.66
CA PHE A 103 15.49 -4.65 -7.91
C PHE A 103 16.15 -5.52 -8.97
N VAL A 104 15.77 -5.30 -10.23
CA VAL A 104 16.58 -5.69 -11.38
C VAL A 104 16.99 -4.43 -12.13
N VAL A 105 18.29 -4.13 -12.08
CA VAL A 105 18.92 -3.06 -12.85
C VAL A 105 19.50 -3.69 -14.12
N ASP A 106 18.72 -3.62 -15.18
CA ASP A 106 19.08 -4.21 -16.47
C ASP A 106 19.93 -3.22 -17.28
N THR A 107 21.13 -3.65 -17.64
CA THR A 107 22.09 -2.89 -18.46
C THR A 107 22.22 -3.48 -19.87
N ALA A 108 21.20 -4.22 -20.34
CA ALA A 108 21.15 -4.77 -21.69
C ALA A 108 21.55 -3.73 -22.75
N HIS A 109 22.42 -4.13 -23.66
CA HIS A 109 22.98 -3.29 -24.74
C HIS A 109 23.90 -2.14 -24.31
N PHE A 110 24.02 -1.86 -23.01
CA PHE A 110 25.03 -0.97 -22.43
C PHE A 110 26.22 -1.80 -21.93
N THR A 111 27.12 -2.20 -22.83
CA THR A 111 28.26 -3.08 -22.50
C THR A 111 29.54 -2.34 -22.14
N GLY A 112 29.67 -1.08 -22.55
CA GLY A 112 30.85 -0.24 -22.26
C GLY A 112 30.53 1.13 -21.65
N ASN A 113 29.28 1.58 -21.72
CA ASN A 113 28.77 2.87 -21.25
C ASN A 113 27.67 2.70 -20.17
N TYR A 114 27.64 1.55 -19.49
CA TYR A 114 26.81 1.37 -18.29
C TYR A 114 27.44 2.11 -17.10
N PRO A 115 26.66 2.52 -16.10
CA PRO A 115 27.20 3.09 -14.88
C PRO A 115 27.97 2.04 -14.08
N ALA A 116 29.07 2.42 -13.44
CA ALA A 116 29.91 1.51 -12.67
C ALA A 116 29.17 0.94 -11.44
N ALA A 117 28.31 1.74 -10.83
CA ALA A 117 27.50 1.35 -9.68
C ALA A 117 26.15 2.06 -9.68
N CYS A 118 25.22 1.58 -8.86
CA CYS A 118 23.98 2.28 -8.53
C CYS A 118 23.68 2.21 -7.02
N SER A 119 22.79 3.08 -6.55
CA SER A 119 22.13 2.96 -5.24
C SER A 119 20.67 3.40 -5.39
N ILE A 120 19.82 2.99 -4.45
CA ILE A 120 18.40 3.34 -4.48
C ILE A 120 17.95 3.76 -3.09
N GLU A 121 17.20 4.84 -3.06
CA GLU A 121 16.49 5.30 -1.87
C GLU A 121 14.98 5.24 -2.09
N GLY A 122 14.21 5.09 -1.01
CA GLY A 122 12.76 5.07 -1.00
C GLY A 122 12.16 6.15 -0.10
N ALA A 123 10.96 6.61 -0.44
CA ALA A 123 10.14 7.47 0.40
C ALA A 123 8.66 7.08 0.32
N SER A 124 7.93 7.22 1.44
CA SER A 124 6.46 7.16 1.46
C SER A 124 5.90 8.57 1.59
N ILE A 125 5.41 9.09 0.48
CA ILE A 125 4.86 10.43 0.37
C ILE A 125 3.37 10.30 0.06
N SER A 126 2.55 10.96 0.88
CA SER A 126 1.10 11.00 0.73
C SER A 126 0.68 12.08 -0.27
N GLY A 127 -0.47 11.88 -0.93
CA GLY A 127 -1.03 12.86 -1.86
C GLY A 127 -0.31 12.89 -3.21
N TYR A 128 -0.22 14.09 -3.80
CA TYR A 128 0.33 14.32 -5.14
C TYR A 128 1.40 15.42 -5.07
N PRO A 129 2.61 15.11 -4.57
CA PRO A 129 3.67 16.11 -4.43
C PRO A 129 4.08 16.65 -5.80
N SER A 130 4.34 17.95 -5.86
CA SER A 130 4.98 18.61 -6.99
C SER A 130 6.44 18.19 -7.13
N LEU A 131 7.02 18.39 -8.32
CA LEU A 131 8.44 18.09 -8.54
C LEU A 131 9.36 18.94 -7.63
N ALA A 132 8.99 20.19 -7.36
CA ALA A 132 9.75 21.06 -6.47
C ALA A 132 9.80 20.51 -5.03
N GLU A 133 8.68 19.97 -4.54
CA GLU A 133 8.63 19.30 -3.23
C GLU A 133 9.49 18.04 -3.24
N LEU A 134 9.42 17.21 -4.28
CA LEU A 134 10.22 15.98 -4.41
C LEU A 134 11.73 16.22 -4.45
N LEU A 135 12.16 17.36 -4.99
CA LEU A 135 13.57 17.76 -5.07
C LEU A 135 14.05 18.55 -3.83
N SER A 136 13.13 18.91 -2.94
CA SER A 136 13.49 19.65 -1.72
C SER A 136 14.23 18.77 -0.71
N ALA A 137 14.98 19.40 0.18
CA ALA A 137 15.65 18.72 1.29
C ALA A 137 14.69 18.22 2.38
N ASP A 138 13.40 18.58 2.30
CA ASP A 138 12.39 18.20 3.29
C ASP A 138 11.88 16.76 3.10
N VAL A 139 12.16 16.14 1.95
CA VAL A 139 11.81 14.74 1.70
C VAL A 139 12.85 13.84 2.37
N ALA A 140 12.39 13.08 3.36
CA ALA A 140 13.18 12.05 4.02
C ALA A 140 13.30 10.80 3.13
N TRP A 141 14.31 10.79 2.26
CA TRP A 141 14.73 9.62 1.50
C TRP A 141 15.50 8.64 2.40
N THR A 142 15.14 7.36 2.34
CA THR A 142 15.79 6.28 3.10
C THR A 142 16.56 5.39 2.14
N GLU A 143 17.83 5.11 2.38
CA GLU A 143 18.58 4.14 1.58
C GLU A 143 17.94 2.75 1.72
N ILE A 144 17.55 2.16 0.59
CA ILE A 144 16.94 0.83 0.54
C ILE A 144 17.77 -0.16 -0.27
N ALA A 145 18.66 0.34 -1.13
CA ALA A 145 19.72 -0.44 -1.75
C ALA A 145 21.03 0.36 -1.67
N PRO A 146 22.05 -0.13 -0.96
CA PRO A 146 23.33 0.56 -0.86
C PRO A 146 24.04 0.58 -2.21
N ARG A 147 25.09 1.39 -2.31
CA ARG A 147 25.92 1.47 -3.51
C ARG A 147 26.47 0.09 -3.91
N THR A 148 26.05 -0.37 -5.08
CA THR A 148 26.32 -1.72 -5.59
C THR A 148 26.91 -1.65 -7.00
N ASP A 149 27.99 -2.37 -7.24
CA ASP A 149 28.65 -2.45 -8.55
C ASP A 149 27.74 -3.13 -9.57
N LEU A 150 27.72 -2.58 -10.79
CA LEU A 150 26.95 -3.12 -11.90
C LEU A 150 27.86 -3.83 -12.90
N ARG A 151 27.29 -4.83 -13.57
CA ARG A 151 27.90 -5.48 -14.74
C ARG A 151 27.13 -5.05 -15.98
N GLY A 152 27.83 -4.59 -17.01
CA GLY A 152 27.25 -4.16 -18.28
C GLY A 152 26.71 -5.31 -19.12
N GLY A 153 25.57 -5.11 -19.78
CA GLY A 153 24.88 -6.16 -20.54
C GLY A 153 24.25 -7.25 -19.67
N HIS A 154 24.04 -7.00 -18.38
CA HIS A 154 23.47 -7.95 -17.43
C HIS A 154 22.22 -7.43 -16.72
N LYS A 155 21.39 -8.38 -16.26
CA LYS A 155 20.33 -8.16 -15.28
C LYS A 155 20.93 -8.21 -13.87
N ASN A 156 21.28 -7.05 -13.32
CA ASN A 156 21.88 -6.95 -12.00
C ASN A 156 20.78 -7.04 -10.93
N ARG A 157 20.83 -8.10 -10.12
CA ARG A 157 19.83 -8.40 -9.09
C ARG A 157 20.30 -7.83 -7.76
N ILE A 158 19.45 -7.05 -7.10
CA ILE A 158 19.75 -6.41 -5.81
C ILE A 158 18.60 -6.70 -4.86
N GLU A 159 18.87 -7.46 -3.80
CA GLU A 159 17.87 -7.80 -2.77
C GLU A 159 17.71 -6.66 -1.78
N VAL A 160 16.49 -6.52 -1.23
CA VAL A 160 16.14 -5.48 -0.26
C VAL A 160 15.53 -6.13 0.97
N ASP A 161 16.16 -5.89 2.11
CA ASP A 161 15.64 -6.26 3.42
C ASP A 161 14.97 -5.05 4.08
N SER A 162 13.73 -4.78 3.68
CA SER A 162 12.89 -3.75 4.30
C SER A 162 11.46 -4.25 4.48
N ALA A 163 10.84 -3.93 5.60
CA ALA A 163 9.42 -4.15 5.84
C ALA A 163 8.57 -2.90 5.60
N GLU A 164 9.20 -1.79 5.20
CA GLU A 164 8.54 -0.51 5.00
C GLU A 164 7.93 -0.39 3.60
N ARG A 165 6.85 0.38 3.54
CA ARG A 165 6.12 0.72 2.32
C ARG A 165 6.71 1.97 1.70
N TYR A 166 6.89 1.95 0.38
CA TYR A 166 7.33 3.09 -0.40
C TYR A 166 6.30 3.49 -1.47
N THR A 167 6.28 4.77 -1.84
CA THR A 167 5.49 5.31 -2.97
C THR A 167 6.36 5.92 -4.06
N HIS A 168 7.57 6.35 -3.70
CA HIS A 168 8.55 6.93 -4.61
C HIS A 168 9.93 6.34 -4.35
N LEU A 169 10.75 6.30 -5.39
CA LEU A 169 12.14 5.91 -5.35
C LEU A 169 13.03 7.01 -5.92
N ARG A 170 14.27 7.09 -5.44
CA ARG A 170 15.36 7.85 -6.05
C ARG A 170 16.44 6.86 -6.48
N PHE A 171 16.60 6.70 -7.80
CA PHE A 171 17.53 5.76 -8.40
C PHE A 171 18.79 6.50 -8.86
N HIS A 172 19.92 6.21 -8.22
CA HIS A 172 21.20 6.86 -8.49
C HIS A 172 22.08 5.96 -9.37
N ILE A 173 22.76 6.54 -10.35
CA ILE A 173 23.76 5.86 -11.19
C ILE A 173 25.10 6.61 -11.11
N TYR A 174 26.19 5.85 -10.95
CA TYR A 174 27.50 6.41 -10.67
C TYR A 174 28.53 6.11 -11.77
N PRO A 175 29.31 7.11 -12.22
CA PRO A 175 29.02 8.55 -12.10
C PRO A 175 27.94 9.01 -13.10
N ASP A 176 27.81 8.29 -14.20
CA ASP A 176 26.91 8.52 -15.32
C ASP A 176 26.84 7.22 -16.15
N GLY A 177 25.98 7.18 -17.17
CA GLY A 177 25.92 6.06 -18.11
C GLY A 177 24.49 5.66 -18.45
N GLY A 178 24.35 4.44 -18.98
CA GLY A 178 23.09 3.92 -19.47
C GLY A 178 22.54 2.70 -18.73
N VAL A 179 21.24 2.71 -18.49
CA VAL A 179 20.46 1.60 -17.89
C VAL A 179 19.24 1.33 -18.77
N ALA A 180 19.07 0.08 -19.18
CA ALA A 180 18.01 -0.34 -20.10
C ALA A 180 16.65 -0.39 -19.41
N ARG A 181 16.57 -1.06 -18.26
CA ARG A 181 15.34 -1.20 -17.46
C ARG A 181 15.63 -1.16 -15.97
N LEU A 182 14.66 -0.64 -15.23
CA LEU A 182 14.56 -0.79 -13.79
C LEU A 182 13.29 -1.58 -13.47
N ARG A 183 13.43 -2.75 -12.85
CA ARG A 183 12.29 -3.52 -12.30
C ARG A 183 12.30 -3.37 -10.79
N VAL A 184 11.14 -3.13 -10.20
CA VAL A 184 10.97 -2.95 -8.75
C VAL A 184 10.01 -4.01 -8.26
N HIS A 185 10.54 -5.12 -7.77
CA HIS A 185 9.71 -6.25 -7.37
C HIS A 185 9.33 -6.17 -5.90
N GLY A 186 8.06 -6.40 -5.58
CA GLY A 186 7.62 -6.37 -4.20
C GLY A 186 6.15 -6.69 -3.98
N GLU A 187 5.73 -6.47 -2.74
CA GLU A 187 4.38 -6.71 -2.28
C GLU A 187 3.56 -5.42 -2.31
N VAL A 188 2.41 -5.45 -2.99
CA VAL A 188 1.52 -4.29 -3.04
C VAL A 188 0.88 -4.03 -1.67
N ILE A 189 1.02 -2.79 -1.18
CA ILE A 189 0.36 -2.24 0.00
C ILE A 189 -0.39 -0.97 -0.45
N PRO A 190 -1.67 -1.09 -0.84
CA PRO A 190 -2.40 0.04 -1.39
C PRO A 190 -2.73 1.11 -0.34
N ASP A 191 -3.30 2.20 -0.82
CA ASP A 191 -3.97 3.17 0.03
C ASP A 191 -5.29 2.60 0.55
N ALA A 192 -5.62 2.78 1.83
CA ALA A 192 -6.85 2.25 2.43
C ALA A 192 -8.14 2.74 1.75
N ARG A 193 -8.04 3.75 0.86
CA ARG A 193 -9.13 4.26 0.02
C ARG A 193 -9.93 3.20 -0.73
N TRP A 194 -9.29 2.12 -1.14
CA TRP A 194 -9.96 1.04 -1.89
C TRP A 194 -11.00 0.27 -1.04
N LEU A 195 -10.93 0.32 0.29
CA LEU A 195 -11.90 -0.35 1.17
C LEU A 195 -13.25 0.40 1.28
N GLY A 196 -13.33 1.64 0.77
CA GLY A 196 -14.46 2.55 1.01
C GLY A 196 -14.32 3.32 2.33
N LYS A 197 -15.45 3.72 2.91
CA LYS A 197 -15.53 4.28 4.27
C LYS A 197 -16.24 3.27 5.18
N ARG A 198 -15.97 3.28 6.48
CA ARG A 198 -16.58 2.36 7.45
C ARG A 198 -18.11 2.25 7.35
N GLU A 199 -18.79 3.38 7.13
CA GLU A 199 -20.26 3.45 7.04
C GLU A 199 -20.81 3.28 5.62
N LEU A 200 -19.92 3.31 4.61
CA LEU A 200 -20.24 3.21 3.18
C LEU A 200 -19.17 2.30 2.53
N PRO A 201 -19.26 0.98 2.74
CA PRO A 201 -18.31 0.05 2.15
C PRO A 201 -18.40 0.09 0.62
N MET A 202 -17.25 0.00 -0.03
CA MET A 202 -17.15 0.07 -1.49
C MET A 202 -17.10 -1.34 -2.08
N LEU A 203 -17.94 -1.60 -3.07
CA LEU A 203 -17.79 -2.78 -3.92
C LEU A 203 -16.46 -2.67 -4.67
N SER A 204 -15.55 -3.61 -4.41
CA SER A 204 -14.16 -3.52 -4.84
C SER A 204 -13.72 -4.82 -5.49
N ASP A 205 -12.78 -4.75 -6.43
CA ASP A 205 -12.20 -5.97 -6.98
C ASP A 205 -11.21 -6.58 -5.98
N LEU A 206 -11.63 -7.66 -5.33
CA LEU A 206 -10.84 -8.37 -4.33
C LEU A 206 -9.69 -9.18 -4.97
N ALA A 207 -9.73 -9.45 -6.28
CA ALA A 207 -8.64 -10.13 -6.97
C ALA A 207 -7.54 -9.18 -7.44
N ALA A 208 -7.85 -7.88 -7.62
CA ALA A 208 -6.97 -6.95 -8.30
C ALA A 208 -5.62 -6.77 -7.60
N ALA A 209 -4.54 -6.82 -8.38
CA ALA A 209 -3.18 -6.54 -7.91
C ALA A 209 -3.07 -5.15 -7.29
N GLU A 210 -3.76 -4.15 -7.85
CA GLU A 210 -3.75 -2.77 -7.32
C GLU A 210 -4.36 -2.64 -5.92
N ASN A 211 -5.22 -3.58 -5.53
CA ASN A 211 -5.78 -3.65 -4.18
C ASN A 211 -4.98 -4.59 -3.27
N GLY A 212 -3.93 -5.25 -3.77
CA GLY A 212 -3.11 -6.20 -3.02
C GLY A 212 -3.47 -7.68 -3.21
N GLY A 213 -4.36 -7.99 -4.17
CA GLY A 213 -4.59 -9.36 -4.61
C GLY A 213 -3.35 -9.95 -5.28
N VAL A 214 -3.08 -11.23 -5.05
CA VAL A 214 -1.85 -11.87 -5.52
C VAL A 214 -2.12 -13.28 -6.00
N VAL A 215 -1.51 -13.65 -7.11
CA VAL A 215 -1.50 -15.03 -7.59
C VAL A 215 -0.40 -15.77 -6.83
N VAL A 216 -0.79 -16.62 -5.88
CA VAL A 216 0.15 -17.31 -4.97
C VAL A 216 0.77 -18.53 -5.61
N THR A 217 0.03 -19.26 -6.43
CA THR A 217 0.55 -20.44 -7.15
C THR A 217 -0.33 -20.78 -8.35
N CYS A 218 0.25 -21.45 -9.33
CA CYS A 218 -0.44 -22.11 -10.43
C CYS A 218 0.34 -23.37 -10.81
N ASN A 219 -0.28 -24.22 -11.62
CA ASN A 219 0.33 -25.47 -12.07
C ASN A 219 1.12 -25.38 -13.38
N ASP A 220 0.88 -24.34 -14.19
CA ASP A 220 1.61 -24.07 -15.43
C ASP A 220 1.69 -22.56 -15.71
N MET A 221 2.85 -22.14 -16.24
CA MET A 221 3.14 -20.78 -16.70
C MET A 221 3.86 -20.89 -18.04
N PHE A 222 3.13 -20.91 -19.16
CA PHE A 222 3.77 -20.99 -20.47
C PHE A 222 4.15 -19.62 -21.00
N PHE A 223 3.16 -18.71 -21.02
CA PHE A 223 3.30 -17.34 -21.51
C PHE A 223 2.56 -16.36 -20.60
N GLY A 224 3.20 -15.21 -20.36
CA GLY A 224 2.69 -14.16 -19.46
C GLY A 224 3.00 -14.46 -17.99
N ALA A 225 3.30 -13.40 -17.22
CA ALA A 225 3.48 -13.54 -15.77
C ALA A 225 2.13 -13.89 -15.13
N ARG A 226 2.09 -14.82 -14.17
CA ARG A 226 0.86 -15.24 -13.49
C ARG A 226 0.04 -14.05 -12.96
N HIS A 227 0.72 -12.99 -12.51
CA HIS A 227 0.11 -11.76 -12.00
C HIS A 227 -0.66 -10.94 -13.07
N ASN A 228 -0.44 -11.18 -14.36
CA ASN A 228 -1.21 -10.56 -15.44
C ASN A 228 -2.71 -10.80 -15.31
N LEU A 229 -3.11 -11.99 -14.82
CA LEU A 229 -4.50 -12.36 -14.60
C LEU A 229 -5.23 -11.34 -13.70
N VAL A 230 -4.52 -10.79 -12.72
CA VAL A 230 -5.03 -9.83 -11.73
C VAL A 230 -4.51 -8.41 -11.96
N GLY A 231 -3.74 -8.18 -13.02
CA GLY A 231 -3.19 -6.86 -13.37
C GLY A 231 -4.30 -5.86 -13.70
N PRO A 232 -4.02 -4.54 -13.71
CA PRO A 232 -5.04 -3.51 -13.87
C PRO A 232 -5.65 -3.47 -15.28
N GLY A 233 -6.78 -2.75 -15.39
CA GLY A 233 -7.43 -2.43 -16.66
C GLY A 233 -7.83 -3.66 -17.48
N ARG A 234 -7.80 -3.53 -18.81
CA ARG A 234 -7.92 -4.66 -19.74
C ARG A 234 -6.54 -4.96 -20.30
N ALA A 235 -6.26 -6.23 -20.64
CA ALA A 235 -5.06 -6.57 -21.37
C ALA A 235 -5.03 -5.82 -22.72
N PRO A 236 -3.92 -5.16 -23.10
CA PRO A 236 -3.82 -4.55 -24.42
C PRO A 236 -3.58 -5.59 -25.52
N HIS A 237 -3.02 -6.75 -25.19
CA HIS A 237 -2.81 -7.88 -26.10
C HIS A 237 -2.72 -9.22 -25.35
N MET A 238 -2.63 -10.33 -26.09
CA MET A 238 -2.61 -11.70 -25.54
C MET A 238 -1.45 -11.94 -24.55
N GLY A 239 -0.27 -11.35 -24.79
CA GLY A 239 0.90 -11.49 -23.91
C GLY A 239 0.75 -10.86 -22.52
N ASP A 240 -0.31 -10.06 -22.31
CA ASP A 240 -0.65 -9.50 -21.02
C ASP A 240 -1.75 -10.30 -20.30
N GLY A 241 -2.06 -11.52 -20.74
CA GLY A 241 -2.91 -12.47 -20.01
C GLY A 241 -2.09 -13.51 -19.23
N TRP A 242 -2.80 -14.48 -18.64
CA TRP A 242 -2.23 -15.75 -18.18
C TRP A 242 -2.55 -16.83 -19.21
N GLU A 243 -1.55 -17.53 -19.71
CA GLU A 243 -1.70 -18.61 -20.70
C GLU A 243 -0.90 -19.86 -20.28
N THR A 244 -1.54 -21.01 -20.39
CA THR A 244 -0.93 -22.31 -20.12
C THR A 244 -0.54 -23.06 -21.40
N LYS A 245 0.37 -24.03 -21.28
CA LYS A 245 0.73 -24.93 -22.37
C LYS A 245 -0.49 -25.72 -22.80
N ARG A 246 -0.59 -26.03 -24.10
CA ARG A 246 -1.55 -27.01 -24.60
C ARG A 246 -1.36 -28.34 -23.86
N GLY A 247 -2.31 -28.67 -23.01
CA GLY A 247 -2.31 -29.81 -22.12
C GLY A 247 -2.65 -31.09 -22.88
N ARG A 248 -1.81 -32.11 -22.72
CA ARG A 248 -2.14 -33.50 -23.10
C ARG A 248 -2.46 -34.37 -21.89
N ARG A 249 -2.40 -33.78 -20.69
CA ARG A 249 -2.67 -34.45 -19.41
C ARG A 249 -4.16 -34.40 -19.09
N PRO A 250 -4.72 -35.41 -18.40
CA PRO A 250 -6.07 -35.33 -17.90
C PRO A 250 -6.21 -34.23 -16.83
N GLY A 251 -7.33 -33.51 -16.84
CA GLY A 251 -7.68 -32.53 -15.80
C GLY A 251 -7.44 -31.07 -16.19
N PRO A 252 -7.87 -30.13 -15.34
CA PRO A 252 -7.77 -28.70 -15.61
C PRO A 252 -6.39 -28.13 -15.33
N ASP A 253 -6.12 -26.98 -15.94
CA ASP A 253 -5.16 -26.03 -15.42
C ASP A 253 -5.79 -25.13 -14.37
N TRP A 254 -4.98 -24.69 -13.40
CA TRP A 254 -5.48 -23.98 -12.24
C TRP A 254 -4.52 -22.92 -11.72
N VAL A 255 -5.12 -21.91 -11.12
CA VAL A 255 -4.44 -20.79 -10.50
C VAL A 255 -5.13 -20.44 -9.18
N VAL A 256 -4.35 -20.14 -8.16
CA VAL A 256 -4.85 -19.69 -6.85
C VAL A 256 -4.49 -18.23 -6.65
N VAL A 257 -5.51 -17.44 -6.36
CA VAL A 257 -5.42 -16.02 -6.03
C VAL A 257 -5.73 -15.86 -4.55
N ARG A 258 -4.81 -15.26 -3.80
CA ARG A 258 -5.11 -14.67 -2.50
C ARG A 258 -5.75 -13.31 -2.73
N LEU A 259 -6.93 -13.13 -2.18
CA LEU A 259 -7.67 -11.89 -2.29
C LEU A 259 -6.97 -10.76 -1.52
N ALA A 260 -7.19 -9.54 -1.98
CA ALA A 260 -6.71 -8.30 -1.37
C ALA A 260 -7.17 -8.15 0.09
N ALA A 261 -8.38 -8.63 0.40
CA ALA A 261 -8.93 -8.74 1.74
C ALA A 261 -9.89 -9.94 1.80
N GLU A 262 -10.10 -10.48 3.01
CA GLU A 262 -11.22 -11.38 3.26
C GLU A 262 -12.54 -10.68 2.89
N GLY A 263 -13.39 -11.34 2.09
CA GLY A 263 -14.63 -10.71 1.64
C GLY A 263 -15.62 -11.65 0.97
N GLN A 264 -16.82 -11.12 0.76
CA GLN A 264 -17.88 -11.81 0.02
C GLN A 264 -17.84 -11.36 -1.44
N ILE A 265 -17.78 -12.33 -2.36
CA ILE A 265 -17.76 -12.07 -3.81
C ILE A 265 -19.21 -12.04 -4.27
N VAL A 266 -19.57 -11.00 -5.02
CA VAL A 266 -20.94 -10.80 -5.54
C VAL A 266 -20.99 -10.76 -7.06
N ARG A 267 -19.85 -10.58 -7.73
CA ARG A 267 -19.72 -10.68 -9.19
C ARG A 267 -18.35 -11.20 -9.56
N ALA A 268 -18.31 -12.17 -10.46
CA ALA A 268 -17.08 -12.64 -11.10
C ALA A 268 -17.05 -12.19 -12.55
N ILE A 269 -15.90 -11.69 -13.01
CA ILE A 269 -15.67 -11.36 -14.42
C ILE A 269 -14.48 -12.17 -14.91
N ILE A 270 -14.70 -12.97 -15.95
CA ILE A 270 -13.67 -13.78 -16.59
C ILE A 270 -13.55 -13.30 -18.03
N ASP A 271 -12.46 -12.59 -18.31
CA ASP A 271 -12.19 -12.03 -19.62
C ASP A 271 -11.25 -12.93 -20.41
N THR A 272 -11.68 -13.40 -21.58
CA THR A 272 -10.85 -14.15 -22.54
C THR A 272 -10.46 -13.26 -23.73
N GLN A 273 -10.57 -11.94 -23.62
CA GLN A 273 -10.11 -11.01 -24.66
C GLN A 273 -8.68 -11.36 -25.14
N HIS A 274 -8.45 -11.18 -26.43
CA HIS A 274 -7.24 -11.57 -27.19
C HIS A 274 -7.00 -13.06 -27.38
N PHE A 275 -7.58 -13.94 -26.57
CA PHE A 275 -7.51 -15.39 -26.75
C PHE A 275 -8.58 -15.87 -27.73
N LYS A 276 -8.27 -15.79 -29.04
CA LYS A 276 -9.23 -16.08 -30.13
C LYS A 276 -9.28 -17.56 -30.52
N GLY A 277 -8.14 -18.26 -30.45
CA GLY A 277 -8.00 -19.67 -30.84
C GLY A 277 -7.48 -20.58 -29.73
N ASN A 278 -7.21 -20.00 -28.56
CA ASN A 278 -6.58 -20.63 -27.40
C ASN A 278 -7.26 -20.20 -26.08
N ALA A 279 -8.51 -19.72 -26.15
CA ALA A 279 -9.32 -19.57 -24.94
C ALA A 279 -9.73 -20.97 -24.42
N PRO A 280 -9.85 -21.15 -23.10
CA PRO A 280 -10.39 -22.37 -22.53
C PRO A 280 -11.84 -22.59 -22.94
N ASP A 281 -12.27 -23.86 -23.00
CA ASP A 281 -13.66 -24.23 -23.29
C ASP A 281 -14.58 -23.99 -22.08
N ALA A 282 -14.07 -24.20 -20.87
CA ALA A 282 -14.82 -23.99 -19.64
C ALA A 282 -13.93 -23.51 -18.49
N CYS A 283 -14.57 -22.93 -17.47
CA CYS A 283 -13.93 -22.58 -16.21
C CYS A 283 -14.81 -22.89 -14.99
N ALA A 284 -14.21 -22.89 -13.82
CA ALA A 284 -14.90 -22.97 -12.53
C ALA A 284 -14.11 -22.17 -11.49
N LEU A 285 -14.82 -21.65 -10.49
CA LEU A 285 -14.23 -20.94 -9.35
C LEU A 285 -14.59 -21.66 -8.06
N CYS A 286 -13.61 -21.85 -7.18
CA CYS A 286 -13.84 -22.24 -5.80
C CYS A 286 -13.20 -21.24 -4.84
N VAL A 287 -13.79 -21.07 -3.66
CA VAL A 287 -13.32 -20.19 -2.59
C VAL A 287 -12.81 -20.99 -1.40
N ALA A 288 -11.89 -20.40 -0.64
CA ALA A 288 -11.48 -20.92 0.65
C ALA A 288 -11.05 -19.82 1.63
N THR A 289 -11.01 -20.19 2.91
CA THR A 289 -10.62 -19.30 4.01
C THR A 289 -9.41 -19.89 4.73
N SER A 290 -8.35 -19.11 4.85
CA SER A 290 -7.12 -19.46 5.57
C SER A 290 -6.82 -18.41 6.63
N ARG A 291 -6.30 -18.82 7.78
CA ARG A 291 -5.92 -17.90 8.87
C ARG A 291 -4.47 -17.43 8.75
N ASP A 292 -3.60 -18.27 8.20
CA ASP A 292 -2.15 -18.01 8.18
C ASP A 292 -1.71 -17.28 6.90
N GLY A 293 -2.66 -16.95 6.02
CA GLY A 293 -2.41 -16.25 4.76
C GLY A 293 -1.98 -17.18 3.62
N ASP A 294 -1.55 -18.39 3.91
CA ASP A 294 -1.23 -19.40 2.91
C ASP A 294 -2.47 -20.04 2.27
N PRO A 295 -2.41 -20.45 1.00
CA PRO A 295 -3.50 -21.18 0.39
C PRO A 295 -3.69 -22.53 1.12
N PRO A 296 -4.93 -23.04 1.26
CA PRO A 296 -5.21 -24.27 1.99
C PRO A 296 -4.72 -25.56 1.29
N GLY A 297 -3.72 -25.48 0.41
CA GLY A 297 -3.18 -26.63 -0.32
C GLY A 297 -4.10 -27.15 -1.43
N ALA A 298 -3.74 -28.32 -1.96
CA ALA A 298 -4.37 -28.90 -3.14
C ALA A 298 -5.66 -29.70 -2.87
N ASP A 299 -5.96 -30.04 -1.61
CA ASP A 299 -7.12 -30.87 -1.23
C ASP A 299 -8.44 -30.16 -1.56
N ASP A 300 -9.23 -30.74 -2.45
CA ASP A 300 -10.50 -30.19 -2.91
C ASP A 300 -11.56 -30.07 -1.81
N SER A 301 -11.46 -30.84 -0.72
CA SER A 301 -12.39 -30.74 0.41
C SER A 301 -12.30 -29.42 1.16
N LEU A 302 -11.18 -28.70 1.00
CA LEU A 302 -10.93 -27.38 1.61
C LEU A 302 -11.47 -26.22 0.76
N TRP A 303 -12.01 -26.51 -0.43
CA TRP A 303 -12.50 -25.53 -1.38
C TRP A 303 -14.01 -25.65 -1.55
N THR A 304 -14.73 -24.55 -1.38
CA THR A 304 -16.18 -24.48 -1.62
C THR A 304 -16.45 -23.94 -3.02
N SER A 305 -17.34 -24.57 -3.78
CA SER A 305 -17.70 -24.10 -5.13
C SER A 305 -18.34 -22.71 -5.08
N LEU A 306 -17.81 -21.78 -5.88
CA LEU A 306 -18.35 -20.43 -6.09
C LEU A 306 -19.05 -20.33 -7.46
N LEU A 307 -18.38 -20.76 -8.51
CA LEU A 307 -18.94 -20.84 -9.87
C LEU A 307 -18.76 -22.28 -10.37
N PRO A 308 -19.85 -23.03 -10.61
CA PRO A 308 -19.77 -24.35 -11.22
C PRO A 308 -19.10 -24.32 -12.59
N SER A 309 -18.72 -25.48 -13.11
CA SER A 309 -18.12 -25.58 -14.46
C SER A 309 -19.02 -24.94 -15.51
N THR A 310 -18.56 -23.84 -16.08
CA THR A 310 -19.33 -22.97 -16.99
C THR A 310 -18.55 -22.76 -18.27
N ARG A 311 -19.25 -22.81 -19.42
CA ARG A 311 -18.64 -22.64 -20.74
C ARG A 311 -18.12 -21.22 -20.93
N LEU A 312 -16.97 -21.09 -21.58
CA LEU A 312 -16.39 -19.82 -22.00
C LEU A 312 -16.38 -19.71 -23.53
N LEU A 313 -16.44 -18.48 -24.01
CA LEU A 313 -16.31 -18.12 -25.41
C LEU A 313 -14.94 -17.47 -25.67
N PRO A 314 -14.33 -17.66 -26.84
CA PRO A 314 -13.12 -16.94 -27.22
C PRO A 314 -13.35 -15.42 -27.30
N HIS A 315 -12.33 -14.64 -26.98
CA HIS A 315 -12.34 -13.17 -27.11
C HIS A 315 -13.56 -12.48 -26.48
N THR A 316 -13.99 -12.94 -25.31
CA THR A 316 -15.27 -12.53 -24.69
C THR A 316 -15.08 -12.21 -23.21
N THR A 317 -15.75 -11.16 -22.75
CA THR A 317 -15.86 -10.84 -21.33
C THR A 317 -17.12 -11.49 -20.76
N HIS A 318 -16.95 -12.42 -19.83
CA HIS A 318 -18.04 -13.14 -19.17
C HIS A 318 -18.27 -12.51 -17.80
N LEU A 319 -19.52 -12.19 -17.49
CA LEU A 319 -19.94 -11.61 -16.22
C LEU A 319 -20.93 -12.57 -15.57
N PHE A 320 -20.65 -12.94 -14.32
CA PHE A 320 -21.46 -13.87 -13.54
C PHE A 320 -21.87 -13.20 -12.23
N GLU A 321 -23.17 -13.24 -11.94
CA GLU A 321 -23.78 -12.71 -10.71
C GLU A 321 -24.77 -13.73 -10.15
N ASP A 322 -25.85 -13.98 -10.89
CA ASP A 322 -26.90 -14.93 -10.48
C ASP A 322 -26.43 -16.38 -10.51
N GLU A 323 -25.38 -16.69 -11.27
CA GLU A 323 -24.76 -18.00 -11.36
C GLU A 323 -23.83 -18.32 -10.17
N LEU A 324 -23.47 -17.33 -9.36
CA LEU A 324 -22.61 -17.53 -8.21
C LEU A 324 -23.37 -18.22 -7.08
N LEU A 325 -22.76 -19.26 -6.54
CA LEU A 325 -23.27 -19.95 -5.37
C LEU A 325 -22.97 -19.15 -4.10
N ALA A 326 -23.90 -19.22 -3.14
CA ALA A 326 -23.71 -18.61 -1.82
C ALA A 326 -22.48 -19.19 -1.12
N HIS A 327 -21.67 -18.32 -0.53
CA HIS A 327 -20.46 -18.69 0.18
C HIS A 327 -20.20 -17.78 1.39
N ALA A 328 -19.47 -18.28 2.38
CA ALA A 328 -18.94 -17.47 3.48
C ALA A 328 -17.78 -16.58 2.99
N PRO A 329 -17.46 -15.46 3.66
CA PRO A 329 -16.33 -14.62 3.31
C PRO A 329 -15.04 -15.44 3.13
N ALA A 330 -14.36 -15.20 2.01
CA ALA A 330 -13.22 -15.98 1.56
C ALA A 330 -11.96 -15.13 1.54
N THR A 331 -10.82 -15.81 1.65
CA THR A 331 -9.47 -15.21 1.55
C THR A 331 -8.77 -15.59 0.25
N HIS A 332 -9.20 -16.69 -0.37
CA HIS A 332 -8.57 -17.26 -1.55
C HIS A 332 -9.63 -17.70 -2.56
N VAL A 333 -9.28 -17.60 -3.84
CA VAL A 333 -10.03 -18.19 -4.96
C VAL A 333 -9.12 -19.04 -5.81
N ARG A 334 -9.59 -20.23 -6.16
CA ARG A 334 -8.97 -21.11 -7.13
C ARG A 334 -9.80 -21.09 -8.40
N MET A 335 -9.21 -20.64 -9.50
CA MET A 335 -9.79 -20.76 -10.83
C MET A 335 -9.25 -22.00 -11.51
N ARG A 336 -10.15 -22.77 -12.13
CA ARG A 336 -9.84 -23.91 -12.99
C ARG A 336 -10.29 -23.59 -14.40
N ILE A 337 -9.49 -23.96 -15.39
CA ILE A 337 -9.81 -23.84 -16.81
C ILE A 337 -9.63 -25.21 -17.49
N TRP A 338 -10.49 -25.53 -18.46
CA TRP A 338 -10.46 -26.80 -19.17
C TRP A 338 -10.38 -26.63 -20.70
N PRO A 339 -9.67 -27.56 -21.38
CA PRO A 339 -8.64 -28.43 -20.81
C PRO A 339 -7.39 -27.62 -20.38
N ASP A 340 -7.16 -26.52 -21.06
CA ASP A 340 -6.05 -25.57 -20.95
C ASP A 340 -6.45 -24.26 -21.67
N GLY A 341 -5.56 -23.28 -21.74
CA GLY A 341 -5.74 -22.09 -22.56
C GLY A 341 -5.34 -20.80 -21.86
N GLY A 342 -5.84 -19.67 -22.34
CA GLY A 342 -5.52 -18.36 -21.80
C GLY A 342 -6.72 -17.53 -21.35
N VAL A 343 -6.49 -16.77 -20.28
CA VAL A 343 -7.43 -15.83 -19.67
C VAL A 343 -6.75 -14.47 -19.56
N SER A 344 -7.40 -13.43 -20.07
CA SER A 344 -6.93 -12.05 -20.04
C SER A 344 -6.98 -11.50 -18.62
N ARG A 345 -8.14 -11.57 -17.97
CA ARG A 345 -8.35 -11.04 -16.61
C ARG A 345 -9.33 -11.88 -15.81
N LEU A 346 -9.08 -11.94 -14.50
CA LEU A 346 -10.05 -12.31 -13.48
C LEU A 346 -10.34 -11.06 -12.63
N ARG A 347 -11.62 -10.74 -12.46
CA ARG A 347 -12.11 -9.75 -11.50
C ARG A 347 -13.09 -10.42 -10.55
N LEU A 348 -12.96 -10.15 -9.26
CA LEU A 348 -13.85 -10.67 -8.24
C LEU A 348 -14.38 -9.50 -7.43
N MET A 349 -15.47 -8.90 -7.91
CA MET A 349 -16.09 -7.77 -7.23
C MET A 349 -16.75 -8.28 -5.95
N GLY A 350 -16.38 -7.69 -4.82
CA GLY A 350 -16.84 -8.11 -3.53
C GLY A 350 -16.80 -7.01 -2.47
N LEU A 351 -17.41 -7.32 -1.34
CA LEU A 351 -17.40 -6.47 -0.15
C LEU A 351 -16.43 -7.09 0.87
N PRO A 352 -15.37 -6.37 1.26
CA PRO A 352 -14.50 -6.81 2.34
C PRO A 352 -15.31 -7.02 3.64
N SER A 353 -15.06 -8.14 4.33
CA SER A 353 -15.63 -8.40 5.65
C SER A 353 -15.06 -7.41 6.67
N ALA A 354 -15.68 -7.29 7.85
CA ALA A 354 -15.14 -6.44 8.92
C ALA A 354 -13.70 -6.83 9.27
N ARG A 355 -13.43 -8.14 9.32
CA ARG A 355 -12.10 -8.71 9.53
C ARG A 355 -11.15 -8.38 8.38
N GLY A 356 -11.56 -8.56 7.12
CA GLY A 356 -10.74 -8.25 5.96
C GLY A 356 -10.33 -6.78 5.89
N ARG A 357 -11.21 -5.85 6.28
CA ARG A 357 -10.88 -4.43 6.42
C ARG A 357 -9.84 -4.17 7.50
N GLU A 358 -10.02 -4.77 8.68
CA GLU A 358 -9.07 -4.64 9.79
C GLU A 358 -7.70 -5.16 9.42
N GLU A 359 -7.61 -6.37 8.88
CA GLU A 359 -6.35 -7.00 8.46
C GLU A 359 -5.65 -6.15 7.39
N SER A 360 -6.40 -5.63 6.41
CA SER A 360 -5.86 -4.72 5.37
C SER A 360 -5.32 -3.41 5.95
N GLY A 361 -6.09 -2.79 6.85
CA GLY A 361 -5.69 -1.57 7.53
C GLY A 361 -4.44 -1.76 8.40
N MET A 362 -4.40 -2.85 9.16
CA MET A 362 -3.26 -3.18 10.00
C MET A 362 -2.03 -3.58 9.19
N ARG A 363 -2.20 -4.24 8.03
CA ARG A 363 -1.09 -4.49 7.09
C ARG A 363 -0.47 -3.18 6.61
N ARG A 364 -1.28 -2.16 6.32
CA ARG A 364 -0.77 -0.81 6.00
C ARG A 364 -0.04 -0.18 7.19
N VAL A 365 -0.63 -0.17 8.38
CA VAL A 365 -0.02 0.43 9.59
C VAL A 365 1.32 -0.21 9.91
N ARG A 366 1.44 -1.54 9.82
CA ARG A 366 2.71 -2.26 10.03
C ARG A 366 3.79 -1.88 9.03
N ALA A 367 3.41 -1.59 7.79
CA ALA A 367 4.33 -1.23 6.72
C ALA A 367 4.64 0.29 6.67
N MET A 368 4.00 1.14 7.47
CA MET A 368 4.31 2.57 7.46
C MET A 368 5.76 2.81 7.87
N PRO A 369 6.54 3.60 7.10
CA PRO A 369 7.83 4.07 7.55
C PRO A 369 7.73 4.80 8.88
N HIS A 370 8.81 4.82 9.64
CA HIS A 370 8.83 5.42 10.99
C HIS A 370 8.19 6.82 11.04
N ALA A 371 8.59 7.72 10.14
CA ALA A 371 8.08 9.09 10.08
C ALA A 371 6.58 9.16 9.73
N GLU A 372 6.09 8.30 8.83
CA GLU A 372 4.66 8.24 8.47
C GLU A 372 3.83 7.76 9.65
N LEU A 373 4.27 6.70 10.35
CA LEU A 373 3.57 6.18 11.52
C LEU A 373 3.55 7.20 12.66
N GLU A 374 4.67 7.87 12.92
CA GLU A 374 4.74 8.91 13.94
C GLU A 374 3.71 10.02 13.66
N ALA A 375 3.65 10.51 12.42
CA ALA A 375 2.69 11.54 12.02
C ALA A 375 1.23 11.06 12.09
N ALA A 376 0.97 9.80 11.73
CA ALA A 376 -0.35 9.19 11.85
C ALA A 376 -0.81 9.09 13.32
N LEU A 377 0.05 8.56 14.20
CA LEU A 377 -0.22 8.44 15.64
C LEU A 377 -0.37 9.81 16.31
N ARG A 378 0.45 10.80 15.92
CA ARG A 378 0.33 12.19 16.39
C ARG A 378 -1.01 12.83 16.00
N SER A 379 -1.62 12.37 14.91
CA SER A 379 -2.98 12.80 14.53
C SER A 379 -4.06 12.16 15.42
N CYS A 380 -3.78 10.99 15.99
CA CYS A 380 -4.67 10.32 16.94
C CYS A 380 -4.56 10.93 18.35
N CYS A 381 -3.34 11.22 18.82
CA CYS A 381 -3.07 11.78 20.14
C CYS A 381 -1.91 12.79 20.09
N GLY A 382 -2.12 13.98 20.67
CA GLY A 382 -1.15 15.08 20.64
C GLY A 382 0.04 14.96 21.58
N SER A 383 0.08 13.95 22.47
CA SER A 383 1.20 13.75 23.39
C SER A 383 2.41 13.16 22.68
N SER A 384 3.54 13.88 22.70
CA SER A 384 4.80 13.41 22.13
C SER A 384 5.34 12.18 22.87
N ALA A 385 5.14 12.10 24.18
CA ALA A 385 5.52 10.92 24.97
C ALA A 385 4.71 9.68 24.58
N TRP A 386 3.39 9.83 24.39
CA TRP A 386 2.54 8.74 23.92
C TRP A 386 2.96 8.26 22.54
N VAL A 387 3.16 9.18 21.59
CA VAL A 387 3.55 8.84 20.21
C VAL A 387 4.88 8.08 20.19
N ARG A 388 5.92 8.57 20.87
CA ARG A 388 7.22 7.89 20.94
C ARG A 388 7.11 6.48 21.49
N LYS A 389 6.35 6.29 22.58
CA LYS A 389 6.12 4.97 23.18
C LYS A 389 5.38 4.04 22.22
N MET A 390 4.33 4.51 21.55
CA MET A 390 3.56 3.71 20.59
C MET A 390 4.39 3.27 19.38
N VAL A 391 5.23 4.15 18.83
CA VAL A 391 6.12 3.80 17.70
C VAL A 391 7.15 2.73 18.10
N ALA A 392 7.59 2.72 19.36
CA ALA A 392 8.51 1.72 19.90
C ALA A 392 7.87 0.34 20.15
N LEU A 393 6.54 0.24 20.17
CA LEU A 393 5.81 -1.02 20.36
C LEU A 393 5.59 -1.82 19.07
N ARG A 394 6.23 -1.43 17.96
CA ARG A 394 6.16 -2.20 16.71
C ARG A 394 6.84 -3.57 16.86
N PRO A 395 6.34 -4.62 16.17
CA PRO A 395 5.13 -4.66 15.35
C PRO A 395 3.86 -4.92 16.18
N LEU A 396 2.73 -4.32 15.79
CA LEU A 396 1.40 -4.59 16.35
C LEU A 396 0.61 -5.51 15.39
N SER A 397 0.07 -6.60 15.92
CA SER A 397 -0.55 -7.68 15.15
C SER A 397 -1.92 -7.32 14.58
N ASP A 398 -2.78 -6.71 15.39
CA ASP A 398 -4.20 -6.48 15.12
C ASP A 398 -4.69 -5.19 15.80
N LEU A 399 -5.92 -4.78 15.47
CA LEU A 399 -6.48 -3.53 16.00
C LEU A 399 -6.69 -3.62 17.51
N ALA A 400 -7.08 -4.79 18.03
CA ALA A 400 -7.29 -4.99 19.46
C ALA A 400 -5.99 -4.77 20.26
N SER A 401 -4.89 -5.32 19.78
CA SER A 401 -3.56 -5.15 20.38
C SER A 401 -3.08 -3.70 20.28
N LEU A 402 -3.34 -3.03 19.15
CA LEU A 402 -3.08 -1.59 18.99
C LEU A 402 -3.86 -0.74 20.00
N GLN A 403 -5.17 -1.01 20.17
CA GLN A 403 -6.01 -0.30 21.13
C GLN A 403 -5.60 -0.57 22.58
N ALA A 404 -5.27 -1.81 22.92
CA ALA A 404 -4.81 -2.18 24.26
C ALA A 404 -3.48 -1.50 24.61
N ALA A 405 -2.51 -1.55 23.70
CA ALA A 405 -1.23 -0.86 23.83
C ALA A 405 -1.42 0.66 23.97
N ALA A 406 -2.30 1.26 23.17
CA ALA A 406 -2.64 2.68 23.24
C ALA A 406 -3.21 3.07 24.60
N ALA A 407 -4.14 2.28 25.13
CA ALA A 407 -4.76 2.49 26.42
C ALA A 407 -3.76 2.37 27.57
N GLN A 408 -2.95 1.31 27.58
CA GLN A 408 -1.92 1.10 28.60
C GLN A 408 -0.86 2.20 28.58
N THR A 409 -0.43 2.60 27.37
CA THR A 409 0.55 3.68 27.20
C THR A 409 0.01 4.99 27.74
N TRP A 410 -1.27 5.31 27.47
CA TRP A 410 -1.96 6.51 27.94
C TRP A 410 -2.09 6.56 29.47
N ASP A 411 -2.48 5.44 30.09
CA ASP A 411 -2.68 5.34 31.54
C ASP A 411 -1.35 5.48 32.31
N ALA A 412 -0.21 5.21 31.65
CA ALA A 412 1.13 5.31 32.22
C ALA A 412 1.83 6.67 31.98
N LEU A 413 1.12 7.66 31.45
CA LEU A 413 1.65 9.00 31.22
C LEU A 413 1.58 9.88 32.47
N ALA A 414 2.41 10.94 32.49
CA ALA A 414 2.33 11.97 33.52
C ALA A 414 1.27 13.03 33.15
N GLU A 415 0.85 13.82 34.13
CA GLU A 415 -0.11 14.92 33.93
C GLU A 415 0.35 15.89 32.82
N ALA A 416 1.64 16.23 32.76
CA ALA A 416 2.18 17.12 31.73
C ALA A 416 2.02 16.57 30.30
N ASP A 417 2.07 15.25 30.12
CA ASP A 417 1.86 14.60 28.83
C ASP A 417 0.37 14.63 28.43
N TRP A 418 -0.54 14.51 29.41
CA TRP A 418 -1.97 14.68 29.17
C TRP A 418 -2.29 16.12 28.78
N ASP A 419 -1.73 17.11 29.47
CA ASP A 419 -1.90 18.53 29.13
C ASP A 419 -1.32 18.90 27.76
N GLU A 420 -0.22 18.24 27.33
CA GLU A 420 0.27 18.34 25.94
C GLU A 420 -0.79 17.84 24.95
N ALA A 421 -1.38 16.67 25.20
CA ALA A 421 -2.43 16.12 24.34
C ALA A 421 -3.67 17.02 24.29
N PHE A 422 -4.10 17.59 25.41
CA PHE A 422 -5.27 18.48 25.46
C PHE A 422 -5.06 19.74 24.63
N ARG A 423 -3.87 20.36 24.69
CA ARG A 423 -3.53 21.56 23.90
C ARG A 423 -3.50 21.33 22.38
N ALA A 424 -3.44 20.07 21.94
CA ALA A 424 -3.52 19.70 20.54
C ALA A 424 -4.94 19.69 19.95
N HIS A 425 -5.97 20.00 20.75
CA HIS A 425 -7.36 20.10 20.29
C HIS A 425 -7.82 21.55 20.14
N PRO A 426 -8.74 21.84 19.19
CA PRO A 426 -9.50 23.08 19.22
C PRO A 426 -10.52 23.03 20.35
N ARG A 427 -10.89 24.22 20.84
CA ARG A 427 -12.04 24.34 21.74
C ARG A 427 -13.31 23.84 21.05
N ILE A 428 -14.25 23.31 21.81
CA ILE A 428 -15.53 22.88 21.23
C ILE A 428 -16.27 24.09 20.65
N GLY A 429 -16.62 24.01 19.36
CA GLY A 429 -17.24 25.12 18.61
C GLY A 429 -16.23 26.05 17.92
N GLU A 430 -14.93 25.84 18.09
CA GLU A 430 -13.87 26.56 17.36
C GLU A 430 -13.19 25.64 16.33
N THR A 431 -12.62 26.24 15.28
CA THR A 431 -11.94 25.51 14.20
C THR A 431 -10.42 25.53 14.30
N LYS A 432 -9.87 26.26 15.29
CA LYS A 432 -8.42 26.43 15.49
C LYS A 432 -8.01 25.90 16.86
N ALA A 433 -7.01 25.02 16.89
CA ALA A 433 -6.35 24.59 18.10
C ALA A 433 -5.26 25.58 18.52
N ALA A 434 -4.87 25.52 19.80
CA ALA A 434 -3.76 26.32 20.34
C ALA A 434 -2.40 25.85 19.80
N ALA A 435 -2.26 24.54 19.54
CA ALA A 435 -1.10 23.96 18.86
C ALA A 435 -1.37 23.74 17.36
N ALA A 436 -0.29 23.69 16.57
CA ALA A 436 -0.38 23.33 15.17
C ALA A 436 -0.90 21.88 15.02
N GLN A 437 -1.94 21.69 14.21
CA GLN A 437 -2.53 20.38 13.93
C GLN A 437 -2.17 19.93 12.51
N SER A 438 -2.03 18.62 12.33
CA SER A 438 -2.01 18.04 10.98
C SER A 438 -3.35 18.29 10.27
N ALA A 439 -3.34 18.29 8.93
CA ALA A 439 -4.57 18.39 8.15
C ALA A 439 -5.58 17.28 8.51
N THR A 440 -5.08 16.06 8.78
CA THR A 440 -5.88 14.91 9.21
C THR A 440 -6.53 15.15 10.56
N ALA A 441 -5.77 15.59 11.57
CA ALA A 441 -6.30 15.88 12.90
C ALA A 441 -7.36 16.98 12.86
N LYS A 442 -7.15 18.01 12.04
CA LYS A 442 -8.13 19.09 11.82
C LYS A 442 -9.42 18.57 11.18
N ALA A 443 -9.32 17.73 10.15
CA ALA A 443 -10.47 17.13 9.49
C ALA A 443 -11.27 16.20 10.43
N TRP A 444 -10.57 15.40 11.24
CA TRP A 444 -11.22 14.54 12.23
C TRP A 444 -11.91 15.34 13.32
N SER A 445 -11.27 16.40 13.85
CA SER A 445 -11.89 17.26 14.84
C SER A 445 -13.13 17.96 14.30
N ALA A 446 -13.12 18.43 13.05
CA ALA A 446 -14.29 19.03 12.42
C ALA A 446 -15.45 18.02 12.28
N GLY A 447 -15.16 16.78 11.87
CA GLY A 447 -16.17 15.72 11.79
C GLY A 447 -16.70 15.29 13.17
N GLU A 448 -15.83 15.24 14.19
CA GLU A 448 -16.18 14.90 15.57
C GLU A 448 -17.15 15.91 16.20
N GLN A 449 -17.08 17.17 15.76
CA GLN A 449 -17.92 18.27 16.25
C GLN A 449 -19.00 18.72 15.25
N ALA A 450 -19.28 17.95 14.20
CA ALA A 450 -20.19 18.37 13.11
C ALA A 450 -21.60 18.74 13.60
N ARG A 451 -22.09 18.13 14.68
CA ARG A 451 -23.40 18.45 15.27
C ARG A 451 -23.43 19.78 16.03
N VAL A 452 -22.28 20.37 16.36
CA VAL A 452 -22.21 21.69 17.00
C VAL A 452 -22.54 22.79 16.01
N SER A 453 -22.14 22.65 14.74
CA SER A 453 -22.46 23.66 13.71
C SER A 453 -23.95 23.78 13.39
N GLU A 454 -24.76 22.82 13.80
CA GLU A 454 -26.21 22.80 13.59
C GLU A 454 -26.99 23.35 14.80
N ALA A 455 -26.29 23.70 15.90
CA ALA A 455 -26.91 24.09 17.16
C ALA A 455 -27.48 25.52 17.15
N ASP A 456 -28.45 25.76 18.03
CA ASP A 456 -28.98 27.11 18.27
C ASP A 456 -27.82 28.06 18.67
N PRO A 457 -27.76 29.29 18.12
CA PRO A 457 -26.76 30.29 18.49
C PRO A 457 -26.63 30.52 20.00
N LYS A 458 -27.73 30.39 20.77
CA LYS A 458 -27.72 30.51 22.23
C LYS A 458 -26.94 29.40 22.89
N VAL A 459 -27.13 28.16 22.44
CA VAL A 459 -26.40 26.97 22.96
C VAL A 459 -24.92 27.09 22.61
N THR A 460 -24.61 27.53 21.40
CA THR A 460 -23.23 27.79 20.96
C THR A 460 -22.56 28.86 21.84
N ALA A 461 -23.26 29.96 22.14
CA ALA A 461 -22.74 31.03 23.00
C ALA A 461 -22.54 30.55 24.45
N ALA A 462 -23.49 29.78 24.99
CA ALA A 462 -23.37 29.20 26.33
C ALA A 462 -22.20 28.21 26.42
N LEU A 463 -22.00 27.38 25.39
CA LEU A 463 -20.87 26.45 25.31
C LEU A 463 -19.53 27.18 25.25
N ALA A 464 -19.46 28.29 24.50
CA ALA A 464 -18.27 29.14 24.48
C ALA A 464 -17.97 29.77 25.84
N GLU A 465 -18.98 30.18 26.60
CA GLU A 465 -18.82 30.67 27.97
C GLU A 465 -18.37 29.55 28.93
N ALA A 466 -18.98 28.37 28.84
CA ALA A 466 -18.58 27.21 29.63
C ALA A 466 -17.12 26.81 29.36
N ASN A 467 -16.66 26.85 28.10
CA ASN A 467 -15.25 26.64 27.74
C ASN A 467 -14.32 27.66 28.43
N ARG A 468 -14.67 28.95 28.43
CA ARG A 468 -13.88 30.00 29.10
C ARG A 468 -13.84 29.81 30.62
N ALA A 469 -14.99 29.54 31.24
CA ALA A 469 -15.09 29.27 32.66
C ALA A 469 -14.27 28.03 33.06
N TYR A 470 -14.28 27.00 32.22
CA TYR A 470 -13.52 25.78 32.42
C TYR A 470 -12.01 26.03 32.37
N GLU A 471 -11.53 26.75 31.35
CA GLU A 471 -10.12 27.14 31.23
C GLU A 471 -9.68 28.01 32.41
N ALA A 472 -10.49 28.97 32.83
CA ALA A 472 -10.19 29.84 33.97
C ALA A 472 -10.09 29.04 35.29
N LYS A 473 -10.94 28.04 35.49
CA LYS A 473 -10.96 27.22 36.72
C LYS A 473 -9.85 26.19 36.76
N PHE A 474 -9.62 25.48 35.65
CA PHE A 474 -8.77 24.29 35.62
C PHE A 474 -7.43 24.50 34.89
N GLY A 475 -7.23 25.65 34.23
CA GLY A 475 -6.00 25.97 33.50
C GLY A 475 -5.77 25.15 32.23
N ARG A 476 -6.80 24.46 31.72
CA ARG A 476 -6.70 23.55 30.57
C ARG A 476 -7.96 23.61 29.70
N ILE A 477 -7.82 23.22 28.43
CA ILE A 477 -8.92 23.18 27.47
C ILE A 477 -9.95 22.13 27.93
N TYR A 478 -11.24 22.44 27.77
CA TYR A 478 -12.32 21.47 27.97
C TYR A 478 -12.26 20.37 26.90
N ILE A 479 -12.02 19.13 27.33
CA ILE A 479 -11.96 17.95 26.46
C ILE A 479 -13.15 17.04 26.72
N VAL A 480 -13.88 16.70 25.66
CA VAL A 480 -14.97 15.73 25.66
C VAL A 480 -14.98 14.95 24.34
N CYS A 481 -15.27 13.65 24.39
CA CYS A 481 -15.49 12.85 23.20
C CYS A 481 -16.82 13.25 22.54
N ALA A 482 -16.76 14.20 21.61
CA ALA A 482 -17.92 14.82 20.97
C ALA A 482 -18.69 13.89 20.01
N THR A 483 -18.06 12.81 19.54
CA THR A 483 -18.70 11.87 18.59
C THR A 483 -20.03 11.35 19.15
N GLY A 484 -21.09 11.55 18.36
CA GLY A 484 -22.45 11.11 18.70
C GLY A 484 -23.24 12.03 19.62
N LYS A 485 -22.65 13.12 20.15
CA LYS A 485 -23.31 14.05 21.07
C LYS A 485 -23.85 15.30 20.38
N THR A 486 -24.93 15.87 20.91
CA THR A 486 -25.45 17.18 20.51
C THR A 486 -24.72 18.31 21.26
N ALA A 487 -24.89 19.56 20.80
CA ALA A 487 -24.34 20.72 21.50
C ALA A 487 -24.92 20.89 22.91
N ASP A 488 -26.22 20.64 23.09
CA ASP A 488 -26.89 20.69 24.40
C ASP A 488 -26.33 19.66 25.37
N GLU A 489 -26.11 18.42 24.91
CA GLU A 489 -25.49 17.38 25.73
C GLU A 489 -24.06 17.77 26.13
N MET A 490 -23.28 18.34 25.21
CA MET A 490 -21.91 18.78 25.50
C MET A 490 -21.87 19.97 26.47
N LEU A 491 -22.82 20.90 26.37
CA LEU A 491 -22.99 22.00 27.32
C LEU A 491 -23.35 21.48 28.71
N ALA A 492 -24.34 20.59 28.81
CA ALA A 492 -24.72 19.99 30.08
C ALA A 492 -23.56 19.23 30.75
N ILE A 493 -22.74 18.51 29.96
CA ILE A 493 -21.52 17.85 30.46
C ILE A 493 -20.50 18.89 30.93
N ALA A 494 -20.30 19.98 30.21
CA ALA A 494 -19.37 21.05 30.59
C ALA A 494 -19.80 21.70 31.93
N GLU A 495 -21.07 22.06 32.05
CA GLU A 495 -21.65 22.66 33.26
C GLU A 495 -21.55 21.73 34.48
N ALA A 496 -21.87 20.45 34.31
CA ALA A 496 -21.72 19.46 35.38
C ALA A 496 -20.26 19.33 35.83
N ARG A 497 -19.32 19.30 34.88
CA ARG A 497 -17.88 19.16 35.16
C ARG A 497 -17.24 20.39 35.78
N LEU A 498 -17.82 21.58 35.56
CA LEU A 498 -17.43 22.78 36.31
C LEU A 498 -17.65 22.65 37.82
N GLY A 499 -18.46 21.70 38.29
CA GLY A 499 -18.63 21.37 39.70
C GLY A 499 -17.47 20.56 40.32
N ASN A 500 -16.63 19.92 39.51
CA ASN A 500 -15.57 19.02 39.99
C ASN A 500 -14.41 19.76 40.67
N ASP A 501 -13.69 19.03 41.54
CA ASP A 501 -12.35 19.41 41.98
C ASP A 501 -11.30 19.12 40.88
N ALA A 502 -10.13 19.75 40.98
CA ALA A 502 -9.12 19.70 39.92
C ALA A 502 -8.57 18.28 39.64
N LYS A 503 -8.46 17.43 40.66
CA LYS A 503 -7.92 16.07 40.52
C LYS A 503 -8.94 15.16 39.84
N THR A 504 -10.20 15.22 40.30
CA THR A 504 -11.30 14.49 39.68
C THR A 504 -11.46 14.91 38.22
N GLU A 505 -11.42 16.21 37.94
CA GLU A 505 -11.60 16.72 36.58
C GLU A 505 -10.48 16.33 35.63
N LEU A 506 -9.22 16.34 36.09
CA LEU A 506 -8.10 15.87 35.28
C LEU A 506 -8.29 14.41 34.85
N ALA A 507 -8.70 13.53 35.77
CA ALA A 507 -8.96 12.13 35.48
C ALA A 507 -10.11 11.96 34.46
N VAL A 508 -11.17 12.76 34.59
CA VAL A 508 -12.29 12.77 33.63
C VAL A 508 -11.83 13.24 32.25
N ALA A 509 -11.11 14.36 32.15
CA ALA A 509 -10.58 14.87 30.89
C ALA A 509 -9.63 13.87 30.21
N ALA A 510 -8.75 13.22 30.99
CA ALA A 510 -7.88 12.17 30.49
C ALA A 510 -8.67 10.96 29.98
N GLY A 511 -9.74 10.57 30.65
CA GLY A 511 -10.66 9.53 30.20
C GLY A 511 -11.37 9.88 28.88
N GLU A 512 -11.78 11.13 28.69
CA GLU A 512 -12.37 11.59 27.43
C GLU A 512 -11.35 11.61 26.28
N GLN A 513 -10.12 12.05 26.54
CA GLN A 513 -9.02 11.99 25.55
C GLN A 513 -8.69 10.55 25.13
N LYS A 514 -8.74 9.60 26.06
CA LYS A 514 -8.56 8.17 25.77
C LYS A 514 -9.61 7.65 24.79
N LYS A 515 -10.88 8.03 24.97
CA LYS A 515 -11.99 7.68 24.06
C LYS A 515 -11.77 8.27 22.66
N ILE A 516 -11.38 9.54 22.56
CA ILE A 516 -11.07 10.19 21.28
C ILE A 516 -9.93 9.46 20.57
N THR A 517 -8.86 9.14 21.31
CA THR A 517 -7.70 8.42 20.78
C THR A 517 -8.10 7.06 20.20
N ALA A 518 -8.92 6.27 20.92
CA ALA A 518 -9.42 4.99 20.43
C ALA A 518 -10.23 5.13 19.13
N LEU A 519 -11.15 6.10 19.05
CA LEU A 519 -11.93 6.36 17.83
C LEU A 519 -11.04 6.79 16.66
N ARG A 520 -9.98 7.56 16.90
CA ARG A 520 -9.05 7.98 15.85
C ARG A 520 -8.14 6.85 15.40
N LEU A 521 -7.79 5.89 16.26
CA LEU A 521 -7.10 4.66 15.87
C LEU A 521 -7.99 3.78 14.99
N ASP A 522 -9.29 3.67 15.30
CA ASP A 522 -10.25 2.99 14.42
C ASP A 522 -10.30 3.65 13.04
N LYS A 523 -10.33 4.99 12.98
CA LYS A 523 -10.29 5.73 11.70
C LYS A 523 -8.98 5.50 10.94
N LEU A 524 -7.85 5.40 11.64
CA LEU A 524 -6.54 5.13 11.04
C LEU A 524 -6.51 3.75 10.36
N VAL A 525 -7.12 2.74 10.98
CA VAL A 525 -7.10 1.34 10.49
C VAL A 525 -8.24 1.04 9.53
N LEU A 526 -9.47 1.42 9.88
CA LEU A 526 -10.69 0.99 9.17
C LEU A 526 -11.23 2.02 8.15
N ARG A 527 -10.70 3.25 8.21
CA ARG A 527 -11.08 4.42 7.40
C ARG A 527 -12.51 4.95 7.57
#